data_AF-A0A542EQ61-F1
#
_entry.id   AF-A0A542EQ61-F1
#
_cell.length_a   1.000
_cell.length_b   1.000
_cell.length_c   1.000
_cell.angle_alpha   90.00
_cell.angle_beta   90.00
_cell.angle_gamma   90.00
#
_symmetry.space_group_name_H-M   'P 1'
#
loop_
_entity.id
_entity.type
_entity.pdbx_description
1 polymer ?
#
loop_
_entity_poly.entity_id
_entity_poly.type
_entity_poly.pdbx_seq_one_letter_code
_entity_poly.pdbx_strand_id
1 'polypeptide(L)'
;MTGSPAAQTAAYEKWLASRIPVVPEDLAVKHKELAADPLRFLRGTYYLWLERVAVLAPSVLEGPQVPAVGDLHVQNFGTWLDHRGVRRWGVNDLDELAWGPPAIDLLRLAVSAVLTPEVAISPKRICRVVLDGWLSAKPGRAVDLASPQAKHLRALVPKPVSAERYYGKLKDGPPADPSVLPAAVRKAVDVPDPSWHRRLAGTGSLGHPRLVAVGRELAREVKVVGPPTVEFVDVGLQPDELLYGRILSTVRGPDPMRRISGWQLRALSPDVERITIESLRPRDVELVLTSMARAAADVHGAVPHHLKDARLYVETLPAGWLVGATERLTEDVKAQYKQYAGR
;
A
#
# COMPACT_ATOMS: atom_id res chain seq x y z
N MET A 1 9.75 -17.76 -11.68
CA MET A 1 10.32 -18.12 -13.01
C MET A 1 11.64 -17.38 -13.19
N THR A 2 12.63 -17.91 -13.91
CA THR A 2 13.95 -17.25 -14.12
C THR A 2 13.97 -16.31 -15.33
N GLY A 3 12.96 -15.45 -15.48
CA GLY A 3 12.88 -14.45 -16.55
C GLY A 3 13.54 -13.12 -16.16
N SER A 4 13.85 -12.24 -17.10
CA SER A 4 14.21 -10.85 -16.76
C SER A 4 13.03 -10.14 -16.07
N PRO A 5 13.26 -9.11 -15.22
CA PRO A 5 12.17 -8.36 -14.60
C PRO A 5 11.20 -7.77 -15.62
N ALA A 6 11.68 -7.32 -16.79
CA ALA A 6 10.81 -6.84 -17.87
C ALA A 6 9.91 -7.95 -18.44
N ALA A 7 10.44 -9.16 -18.65
CA ALA A 7 9.66 -10.29 -19.14
C ALA A 7 8.61 -10.76 -18.11
N GLN A 8 8.98 -10.77 -16.82
CA GLN A 8 8.06 -11.08 -15.73
C GLN A 8 6.97 -10.02 -15.57
N THR A 9 7.30 -8.73 -15.69
CA THR A 9 6.31 -7.63 -15.74
C THR A 9 5.31 -7.82 -16.88
N ALA A 10 5.79 -8.14 -18.09
CA ALA A 10 4.91 -8.38 -19.23
C ALA A 10 4.02 -9.63 -19.03
N ALA A 11 4.55 -10.69 -18.40
CA ALA A 11 3.78 -11.89 -18.06
C ALA A 11 2.69 -11.58 -17.03
N TYR A 12 3.00 -10.80 -15.99
CA TYR A 12 2.03 -10.33 -15.01
C TYR A 12 0.93 -9.48 -15.66
N GLU A 13 1.29 -8.53 -16.52
CA GLU A 13 0.32 -7.66 -17.21
C GLU A 13 -0.59 -8.45 -18.16
N LYS A 14 -0.05 -9.45 -18.87
CA LYS A 14 -0.85 -10.38 -19.68
C LYS A 14 -1.82 -11.20 -18.83
N TRP A 15 -1.36 -11.71 -17.68
CA TRP A 15 -2.22 -12.41 -16.73
C TRP A 15 -3.32 -11.48 -16.20
N LEU A 16 -2.99 -10.27 -15.77
CA LEU A 16 -3.95 -9.28 -15.27
C LEU A 16 -5.01 -8.92 -16.33
N ALA A 17 -4.59 -8.72 -17.58
CA ALA A 17 -5.48 -8.40 -18.70
C ALA A 17 -6.45 -9.55 -19.05
N SER A 18 -6.15 -10.78 -18.63
CA SER A 18 -7.08 -11.91 -18.76
C SER A 18 -8.17 -11.94 -17.67
N ARG A 19 -8.04 -11.12 -16.63
CA ARG A 19 -8.91 -11.12 -15.43
C ARG A 19 -9.74 -9.85 -15.29
N ILE A 20 -9.17 -8.71 -15.69
CA ILE A 20 -9.84 -7.41 -15.66
C ILE A 20 -9.60 -6.65 -16.95
N PRO A 21 -10.46 -5.68 -17.31
CA PRO A 21 -10.11 -4.70 -18.32
C PRO A 21 -8.84 -3.95 -17.90
N VAL A 22 -7.92 -3.76 -18.84
CA VAL A 22 -6.67 -3.05 -18.62
C VAL A 22 -6.60 -1.87 -19.58
N VAL A 23 -6.10 -0.74 -19.09
CA VAL A 23 -5.96 0.50 -19.85
C VAL A 23 -4.51 0.65 -20.33
N PRO A 24 -4.20 0.40 -21.61
CA PRO A 24 -2.81 0.32 -22.09
C PRO A 24 -2.01 1.62 -21.92
N GLU A 25 -2.65 2.79 -22.06
CA GLU A 25 -1.99 4.08 -21.90
C GLU A 25 -1.49 4.27 -20.46
N ASP A 26 -2.24 3.78 -19.48
CA ASP A 26 -1.88 3.85 -18.06
C ASP A 26 -0.72 2.89 -17.75
N LEU A 27 -0.64 1.73 -18.42
CA LEU A 27 0.53 0.84 -18.34
C LEU A 27 1.79 1.49 -18.92
N ALA A 28 1.67 2.25 -20.01
CA ALA A 28 2.82 3.00 -20.54
C ALA A 28 3.35 4.03 -19.51
N VAL A 29 2.45 4.66 -18.75
CA VAL A 29 2.84 5.51 -17.61
C VAL A 29 3.49 4.68 -16.50
N LYS A 30 2.92 3.51 -16.15
CA LYS A 30 3.49 2.59 -15.16
C LYS A 30 4.92 2.24 -15.49
N HIS A 31 5.20 1.88 -16.73
CA HIS A 31 6.55 1.53 -17.18
C HIS A 31 7.56 2.67 -16.99
N LYS A 32 7.15 3.92 -17.23
CA LYS A 32 7.98 5.11 -16.96
C LYS A 32 8.22 5.30 -15.47
N GLU A 33 7.18 5.13 -14.65
CA GLU A 33 7.32 5.24 -13.18
C GLU A 33 8.21 4.15 -12.60
N LEU A 34 8.10 2.91 -13.09
CA LEU A 34 8.92 1.78 -12.67
C LEU A 34 10.42 1.98 -13.01
N ALA A 35 10.72 2.70 -14.09
CA ALA A 35 12.08 3.01 -14.51
C ALA A 35 12.67 4.27 -13.83
N ALA A 36 11.91 4.95 -12.97
CA ALA A 36 12.34 6.23 -12.40
C ALA A 36 13.27 6.08 -11.18
N ASP A 37 12.96 5.16 -10.26
CA ASP A 37 13.79 4.89 -9.09
C ASP A 37 13.51 3.50 -8.48
N PRO A 38 14.45 2.92 -7.69
CA PRO A 38 14.29 1.60 -7.08
C PRO A 38 13.09 1.45 -6.13
N LEU A 39 12.68 2.52 -5.44
CA LEU A 39 11.55 2.49 -4.51
C LEU A 39 10.22 2.43 -5.27
N ARG A 40 10.08 3.19 -6.36
CA ARG A 40 8.96 3.08 -7.29
C ARG A 40 8.89 1.71 -7.93
N PHE A 41 10.03 1.17 -8.36
CA PHE A 41 10.13 -0.18 -8.88
C PHE A 41 9.58 -1.20 -7.87
N LEU A 42 10.14 -1.26 -6.66
CA LEU A 42 9.69 -2.16 -5.59
C LEU A 42 8.17 -2.12 -5.35
N ARG A 43 7.63 -0.91 -5.22
CA ARG A 43 6.19 -0.69 -4.99
C ARG A 43 5.33 -1.18 -6.15
N GLY A 44 5.75 -0.96 -7.39
CA GLY A 44 4.95 -1.28 -8.56
C GLY A 44 5.07 -2.73 -9.05
N THR A 45 5.96 -3.52 -8.44
CA THR A 45 6.27 -4.90 -8.85
C THR A 45 6.14 -5.89 -7.69
N TYR A 46 4.99 -5.92 -7.01
CA TYR A 46 4.77 -6.85 -5.88
C TYR A 46 4.90 -8.33 -6.29
N TYR A 47 4.49 -8.70 -7.50
CA TYR A 47 4.70 -10.05 -8.04
C TYR A 47 6.18 -10.44 -8.10
N LEU A 48 7.06 -9.54 -8.56
CA LEU A 48 8.51 -9.80 -8.54
C LEU A 48 8.99 -9.98 -7.11
N TRP A 49 8.53 -9.14 -6.19
CA TRP A 49 8.91 -9.27 -4.77
C TRP A 49 8.55 -10.65 -4.20
N LEU A 50 7.36 -11.16 -4.46
CA LEU A 50 6.96 -12.50 -4.02
C LEU A 50 7.88 -13.57 -4.58
N GLU A 51 8.16 -13.54 -5.90
CA GLU A 51 9.09 -14.49 -6.53
C GLU A 51 10.49 -14.43 -5.91
N ARG A 52 11.00 -13.23 -5.65
CA ARG A 52 12.35 -13.04 -5.10
C ARG A 52 12.44 -13.43 -3.62
N VAL A 53 11.42 -13.14 -2.82
CA VAL A 53 11.38 -13.58 -1.41
C VAL A 53 11.37 -15.10 -1.30
N ALA A 54 10.56 -15.79 -2.11
CA ALA A 54 10.50 -17.25 -2.12
C ALA A 54 11.87 -17.90 -2.42
N VAL A 55 12.72 -17.24 -3.19
CA VAL A 55 14.05 -17.74 -3.55
C VAL A 55 15.13 -17.29 -2.56
N LEU A 56 15.15 -16.02 -2.15
CA LEU A 56 16.26 -15.41 -1.43
C LEU A 56 16.07 -15.36 0.10
N ALA A 57 14.84 -15.55 0.57
CA ALA A 57 14.48 -15.55 1.98
C ALA A 57 13.23 -16.43 2.25
N PRO A 58 13.22 -17.72 1.86
CA PRO A 58 12.04 -18.58 2.00
C PRO A 58 11.51 -18.66 3.43
N SER A 59 12.38 -18.59 4.44
CA SER A 59 11.99 -18.59 5.86
C SER A 59 11.06 -17.44 6.27
N VAL A 60 10.96 -16.38 5.46
CA VAL A 60 10.04 -15.24 5.67
C VAL A 60 8.59 -15.61 5.33
N LEU A 61 8.40 -16.70 4.59
CA LEU A 61 7.09 -17.26 4.22
C LEU A 61 6.63 -18.35 5.20
N GLU A 62 7.38 -18.60 6.26
CA GLU A 62 7.06 -19.59 7.29
C GLU A 62 6.47 -18.92 8.56
N GLY A 63 5.74 -19.72 9.35
CA GLY A 63 5.22 -19.32 10.65
C GLY A 63 3.73 -18.96 10.68
N PRO A 64 3.23 -18.48 11.83
CA PRO A 64 1.82 -18.16 12.03
C PRO A 64 1.32 -17.06 11.11
N GLN A 65 0.11 -17.23 10.59
CA GLN A 65 -0.51 -16.32 9.64
C GLN A 65 -1.28 -15.20 10.33
N VAL A 66 -1.05 -13.97 9.91
CA VAL A 66 -1.84 -12.77 10.25
C VAL A 66 -2.50 -12.23 8.98
N PRO A 67 -3.44 -11.28 9.08
CA PRO A 67 -3.82 -10.46 7.94
C PRO A 67 -2.61 -9.61 7.51
N ALA A 68 -1.84 -10.10 6.55
CA ALA A 68 -0.71 -9.40 5.97
C ALA A 68 -1.22 -8.38 4.96
N VAL A 69 -0.68 -7.16 5.01
CA VAL A 69 -0.94 -6.08 4.05
C VAL A 69 -0.45 -6.49 2.65
N GLY A 70 0.66 -7.21 2.59
CA GLY A 70 1.27 -7.72 1.37
C GLY A 70 2.24 -6.71 0.77
N ASP A 71 1.72 -5.62 0.21
CA ASP A 71 2.52 -4.64 -0.52
C ASP A 71 3.13 -3.53 0.36
N LEU A 72 3.26 -3.76 1.67
CA LEU A 72 3.64 -2.74 2.65
C LEU A 72 5.00 -2.08 2.35
N HIS A 73 5.02 -0.75 2.30
CA HIS A 73 6.23 0.05 2.09
C HIS A 73 6.10 1.43 2.75
N VAL A 74 7.18 2.19 2.91
CA VAL A 74 7.17 3.50 3.62
C VAL A 74 6.18 4.52 3.05
N GLN A 75 5.85 4.42 1.77
CA GLN A 75 4.85 5.29 1.15
C GLN A 75 3.42 4.68 1.10
N ASN A 76 3.15 3.56 1.79
CA ASN A 76 1.81 2.93 1.86
C ASN A 76 0.96 3.59 2.96
N PHE A 77 1.57 4.42 3.79
CA PHE A 77 0.88 5.12 4.86
C PHE A 77 0.26 6.42 4.36
N GLY A 78 -0.84 6.81 4.99
CA GLY A 78 -1.61 7.98 4.58
C GLY A 78 -2.60 8.41 5.64
N THR A 79 -3.36 9.45 5.32
CA THR A 79 -4.39 10.02 6.17
C THR A 79 -5.76 9.85 5.56
N TRP A 80 -6.77 9.71 6.40
CA TRP A 80 -8.18 9.65 5.98
C TRP A 80 -9.10 10.19 7.07
N LEU A 81 -10.37 10.41 6.72
CA LEU A 81 -11.44 10.63 7.70
C LEU A 81 -12.16 9.30 7.95
N ASP A 82 -12.32 8.92 9.21
CA ASP A 82 -13.17 7.78 9.58
C ASP A 82 -14.66 8.18 9.56
N HIS A 83 -15.56 7.22 9.75
CA HIS A 83 -17.03 7.43 9.82
C HIS A 83 -17.50 8.43 10.88
N ARG A 84 -16.62 8.89 11.79
CA ARG A 84 -16.90 9.93 12.79
C ARG A 84 -16.27 11.27 12.43
N GLY A 85 -15.67 11.40 11.25
CA GLY A 85 -14.93 12.59 10.82
C GLY A 85 -13.59 12.77 11.52
N VAL A 86 -13.06 11.74 12.21
CA VAL A 86 -11.74 11.85 12.85
C VAL A 86 -10.65 11.66 11.80
N ARG A 87 -9.70 12.59 11.74
CA ARG A 87 -8.53 12.49 10.85
C ARG A 87 -7.55 11.45 11.39
N ARG A 88 -7.51 10.29 10.74
CA ARG A 88 -6.68 9.14 11.09
C ARG A 88 -5.40 9.11 10.26
N TRP A 89 -4.42 8.37 10.76
CA TRP A 89 -3.21 8.00 10.03
C TRP A 89 -2.89 6.51 10.25
N GLY A 90 -2.51 5.81 9.18
CA GLY A 90 -2.12 4.41 9.21
C GLY A 90 -1.87 3.85 7.82
N VAL A 91 -1.98 2.52 7.66
CA VAL A 91 -1.88 1.82 6.37
C VAL A 91 -3.04 2.23 5.47
N ASN A 92 -2.75 2.66 4.23
CA ASN A 92 -3.72 3.32 3.35
C ASN A 92 -4.08 2.51 2.09
N ASP A 93 -3.26 1.52 1.72
CA ASP A 93 -3.57 0.58 0.64
C ASP A 93 -3.69 -0.84 1.20
N LEU A 94 -4.75 -1.53 0.82
CA LEU A 94 -5.15 -2.85 1.33
C LEU A 94 -5.59 -3.76 0.17
N ASP A 95 -5.12 -3.47 -1.04
CA ASP A 95 -5.43 -4.23 -2.25
C ASP A 95 -4.91 -5.67 -2.17
N GLU A 96 -3.74 -5.87 -1.57
CA GLU A 96 -2.98 -7.14 -1.53
C GLU A 96 -3.15 -7.92 -0.21
N LEU A 97 -4.23 -7.64 0.54
CA LEU A 97 -4.51 -8.35 1.80
C LEU A 97 -4.62 -9.86 1.56
N ALA A 98 -3.85 -10.61 2.34
CA ALA A 98 -3.89 -12.07 2.39
C ALA A 98 -3.51 -12.57 3.78
N TRP A 99 -3.87 -13.80 4.10
CA TRP A 99 -3.31 -14.49 5.24
C TRP A 99 -1.86 -14.89 4.95
N GLY A 100 -0.93 -14.45 5.79
CA GLY A 100 0.49 -14.73 5.63
C GLY A 100 1.31 -14.39 6.87
N PRO A 101 2.57 -14.84 6.96
CA PRO A 101 3.43 -14.49 8.09
C PRO A 101 3.70 -12.97 8.12
N PRO A 102 3.77 -12.33 9.30
CA PRO A 102 4.02 -10.89 9.39
C PRO A 102 5.39 -10.49 8.84
N ALA A 103 6.32 -11.45 8.73
CA ALA A 103 7.67 -11.22 8.26
C ALA A 103 7.71 -10.68 6.82
N ILE A 104 6.74 -11.02 5.96
CA ILE A 104 6.67 -10.50 4.58
C ILE A 104 6.54 -8.97 4.56
N ASP A 105 5.67 -8.43 5.42
CA ASP A 105 5.41 -6.99 5.53
C ASP A 105 6.54 -6.26 6.24
N LEU A 106 7.07 -6.84 7.33
CA LEU A 106 8.18 -6.24 8.08
C LEU A 106 9.45 -6.14 7.22
N LEU A 107 9.74 -7.19 6.45
CA LEU A 107 10.86 -7.20 5.51
C LEU A 107 10.66 -6.18 4.39
N ARG A 108 9.48 -6.16 3.75
CA ARG A 108 9.20 -5.23 2.65
C ARG A 108 9.23 -3.78 3.10
N LEU A 109 8.72 -3.49 4.29
CA LEU A 109 8.82 -2.17 4.92
C LEU A 109 10.27 -1.77 5.15
N ALA A 110 11.09 -2.65 5.74
CA ALA A 110 12.51 -2.39 5.98
C ALA A 110 13.29 -2.15 4.68
N VAL A 111 13.10 -2.98 3.66
CA VAL A 111 13.73 -2.80 2.34
C VAL A 111 13.31 -1.46 1.72
N SER A 112 12.01 -1.12 1.75
CA SER A 112 11.55 0.15 1.21
C SER A 112 12.14 1.36 1.95
N ALA A 113 12.34 1.26 3.26
CA ALA A 113 12.99 2.30 4.06
C ALA A 113 14.47 2.45 3.72
N VAL A 114 15.19 1.35 3.46
CA VAL A 114 16.59 1.40 3.00
C VAL A 114 16.70 2.05 1.62
N LEU A 115 15.72 1.82 0.74
CA LEU A 115 15.68 2.45 -0.59
C LEU A 115 15.23 3.91 -0.57
N THR A 116 14.85 4.46 0.59
CA THR A 116 14.37 5.83 0.73
C THR A 116 15.48 6.75 1.24
N PRO A 117 15.97 7.70 0.42
CA PRO A 117 17.06 8.59 0.81
C PRO A 117 16.82 9.38 2.10
N GLU A 118 15.58 9.80 2.36
CA GLU A 118 15.19 10.63 3.51
C GLU A 118 15.24 9.90 4.85
N VAL A 119 15.22 8.55 4.85
CA VAL A 119 15.36 7.76 6.08
C VAL A 119 16.78 7.87 6.63
N ALA A 120 17.82 7.91 5.78
CA ALA A 120 19.21 8.25 6.11
C ALA A 120 19.79 7.64 7.42
N ILE A 121 19.35 6.46 7.84
CA ILE A 121 19.88 5.68 8.97
C ILE A 121 20.30 4.29 8.49
N SER A 122 21.15 3.58 9.25
CA SER A 122 21.69 2.30 8.80
C SER A 122 20.61 1.22 8.65
N PRO A 123 20.75 0.27 7.70
CA PRO A 123 19.81 -0.86 7.54
C PRO A 123 19.57 -1.63 8.85
N LYS A 124 20.64 -1.87 9.63
CA LYS A 124 20.54 -2.47 10.97
C LYS A 124 19.65 -1.67 11.92
N ARG A 125 19.74 -0.34 11.90
CA ARG A 125 18.90 0.52 12.74
C ARG A 125 17.45 0.53 12.27
N ILE A 126 17.20 0.56 10.96
CA ILE A 126 15.86 0.42 10.36
C ILE A 126 15.20 -0.87 10.83
N CYS A 127 15.87 -2.01 10.64
CA CYS A 127 15.35 -3.33 11.00
C CYS A 127 15.00 -3.39 12.49
N ARG A 128 15.88 -2.88 13.35
CA ARG A 128 15.64 -2.82 14.79
C ARG A 128 14.41 -1.97 15.14
N VAL A 129 14.32 -0.76 14.61
CA VAL A 129 13.19 0.15 14.88
C VAL A 129 11.87 -0.44 14.39
N VAL A 130 11.86 -1.04 13.21
CA VAL A 130 10.67 -1.70 12.65
C VAL A 130 10.26 -2.89 13.51
N LEU A 131 11.19 -3.77 13.86
CA LEU A 131 10.90 -4.96 14.65
C LEU A 131 10.47 -4.61 16.09
N ASP A 132 11.22 -3.75 16.79
CA ASP A 132 10.91 -3.30 18.15
C ASP A 132 9.55 -2.56 18.18
N GLY A 133 9.28 -1.73 17.18
CA GLY A 133 8.03 -1.01 17.02
C GLY A 133 6.83 -1.95 16.84
N TRP A 134 6.98 -2.99 16.03
CA TRP A 134 5.94 -3.99 15.78
C TRP A 134 5.71 -4.92 16.98
N LEU A 135 6.78 -5.40 17.64
CA LEU A 135 6.70 -6.26 18.83
C LEU A 135 6.03 -5.53 20.01
N SER A 136 6.39 -4.28 20.24
CA SER A 136 5.86 -3.48 21.37
C SER A 136 4.49 -2.86 21.11
N ALA A 137 3.97 -2.93 19.89
CA ALA A 137 2.70 -2.31 19.54
C ALA A 137 1.54 -2.90 20.35
N LYS A 138 0.63 -2.03 20.80
CA LYS A 138 -0.71 -2.45 21.24
C LYS A 138 -1.64 -2.23 20.04
N PRO A 139 -2.03 -3.29 19.32
CA PRO A 139 -2.81 -3.14 18.09
C PRO A 139 -4.17 -2.51 18.40
N GLY A 140 -4.67 -1.69 17.49
CA GLY A 140 -5.97 -1.08 17.62
C GLY A 140 -6.38 -0.27 16.39
N ARG A 141 -7.08 0.83 16.64
CA ARG A 141 -7.49 1.77 15.60
C ARG A 141 -6.30 2.60 15.12
N ALA A 142 -6.38 3.06 13.88
CA ALA A 142 -5.42 4.00 13.31
C ALA A 142 -5.24 5.26 14.18
N VAL A 143 -4.07 5.86 14.07
CA VAL A 143 -3.63 6.97 14.92
C VAL A 143 -4.55 8.17 14.71
N ASP A 144 -5.05 8.74 15.79
CA ASP A 144 -5.75 10.03 15.76
C ASP A 144 -4.73 11.16 15.53
N LEU A 145 -4.82 11.88 14.42
CA LEU A 145 -3.90 12.99 14.16
C LEU A 145 -4.12 14.18 15.08
N ALA A 146 -5.21 14.28 15.84
CA ALA A 146 -5.35 15.29 16.89
C ALA A 146 -4.58 14.92 18.18
N SER A 147 -4.16 13.67 18.34
CA SER A 147 -3.41 13.21 19.51
C SER A 147 -2.09 13.99 19.68
N PRO A 148 -1.73 14.45 20.89
CA PRO A 148 -0.44 15.09 21.14
C PRO A 148 0.76 14.25 20.65
N GLN A 149 0.65 12.93 20.75
CA GLN A 149 1.69 11.96 20.35
C GLN A 149 1.88 11.87 18.83
N ALA A 150 0.96 12.39 18.01
CA ALA A 150 1.04 12.34 16.55
C ALA A 150 1.73 13.56 15.90
N LYS A 151 2.49 14.36 16.67
CA LYS A 151 3.13 15.60 16.18
C LYS A 151 4.06 15.37 14.99
N HIS A 152 4.86 14.30 15.02
CA HIS A 152 5.75 13.93 13.93
C HIS A 152 4.98 13.50 12.67
N LEU A 153 3.85 12.80 12.82
CA LEU A 153 3.00 12.41 11.69
C LEU A 153 2.31 13.62 11.06
N ARG A 154 1.79 14.55 11.87
CA ARG A 154 1.22 15.82 11.39
C ARG A 154 2.22 16.63 10.57
N ALA A 155 3.51 16.55 10.91
CA ALA A 155 4.56 17.26 10.17
C ALA A 155 4.82 16.68 8.77
N LEU A 156 4.41 15.43 8.51
CA LEU A 156 4.52 14.78 7.19
C LEU A 156 3.28 14.97 6.31
N VAL A 157 2.19 15.48 6.88
CA VAL A 157 0.97 15.76 6.13
C VAL A 157 1.24 16.96 5.23
N PRO A 158 1.05 16.84 3.90
CA PRO A 158 1.20 17.95 2.98
C PRO A 158 0.36 19.16 3.40
N LYS A 159 0.81 20.37 3.04
CA LYS A 159 0.03 21.58 3.28
C LYS A 159 -1.35 21.43 2.61
N PRO A 160 -2.45 21.78 3.31
CA PRO A 160 -3.77 21.74 2.72
C PRO A 160 -3.81 22.54 1.43
N VAL A 161 -4.35 21.95 0.37
CA VAL A 161 -4.74 22.69 -0.83
C VAL A 161 -6.19 23.16 -0.67
N SER A 162 -6.55 24.29 -1.29
CA SER A 162 -7.96 24.71 -1.29
C SER A 162 -8.83 23.64 -1.93
N ALA A 163 -10.05 23.47 -1.42
CA ALA A 163 -11.01 22.51 -1.98
C ALA A 163 -11.25 22.77 -3.48
N GLU A 164 -11.36 24.04 -3.88
CA GLU A 164 -11.47 24.46 -5.27
C GLU A 164 -10.31 23.94 -6.13
N ARG A 165 -9.06 24.15 -5.70
CA ARG A 165 -7.88 23.67 -6.44
C ARG A 165 -7.82 22.15 -6.48
N TYR A 166 -8.17 21.49 -5.38
CA TYR A 166 -8.16 20.02 -5.29
C TYR A 166 -9.16 19.41 -6.27
N TYR A 167 -10.43 19.82 -6.20
CA TYR A 167 -11.48 19.31 -7.08
C TYR A 167 -11.29 19.77 -8.53
N GLY A 168 -10.78 20.98 -8.76
CA GLY A 168 -10.39 21.46 -10.08
C GLY A 168 -9.37 20.53 -10.74
N LYS A 169 -8.32 20.14 -10.02
CA LYS A 169 -7.31 19.20 -10.52
C LYS A 169 -7.88 17.82 -10.87
N LEU A 170 -8.94 17.37 -10.18
CA LEU A 170 -9.61 16.11 -10.55
C LEU A 170 -10.38 16.24 -11.87
N LYS A 171 -10.88 17.43 -12.21
CA LYS A 171 -11.59 17.72 -13.47
C LYS A 171 -10.65 17.88 -14.68
N ASP A 172 -9.36 18.12 -14.45
CA ASP A 172 -8.34 18.14 -15.51
C ASP A 172 -8.13 16.74 -16.14
N GLY A 173 -8.63 15.68 -15.50
CA GLY A 173 -8.61 14.33 -16.05
C GLY A 173 -9.49 14.20 -17.31
N PRO A 174 -9.14 13.32 -18.27
CA PRO A 174 -9.95 13.10 -19.46
C PRO A 174 -11.41 12.75 -19.11
N PRO A 175 -12.42 13.28 -19.83
CA PRO A 175 -13.81 12.90 -19.59
C PRO A 175 -14.02 11.39 -19.63
N ALA A 176 -14.89 10.88 -18.76
CA ALA A 176 -15.21 9.46 -18.67
C ALA A 176 -16.72 9.23 -18.76
N ASP A 177 -17.12 8.16 -19.45
CA ASP A 177 -18.52 7.73 -19.48
C ASP A 177 -18.81 6.83 -18.26
N PRO A 178 -19.67 7.24 -17.31
CA PRO A 178 -20.03 6.40 -16.17
C PRO A 178 -20.85 5.17 -16.56
N SER A 179 -21.35 5.06 -17.79
CA SER A 179 -22.13 3.90 -18.27
C SER A 179 -21.37 2.57 -18.15
N VAL A 180 -20.02 2.62 -18.17
CA VAL A 180 -19.12 1.48 -17.99
C VAL A 180 -19.15 0.88 -16.59
N LEU A 181 -19.64 1.64 -15.60
CA LEU A 181 -19.74 1.18 -14.22
C LEU A 181 -20.97 0.29 -14.02
N PRO A 182 -20.87 -0.80 -13.24
CA PRO A 182 -22.05 -1.57 -12.84
C PRO A 182 -23.10 -0.70 -12.16
N ALA A 183 -24.39 -1.02 -12.35
CA ALA A 183 -25.49 -0.21 -11.82
C ALA A 183 -25.42 -0.02 -10.29
N ALA A 184 -25.01 -1.06 -9.56
CA ALA A 184 -24.80 -0.99 -8.11
C ALA A 184 -23.68 -0.02 -7.71
N VAL A 185 -22.59 0.02 -8.49
CA VAL A 185 -21.46 0.95 -8.28
C VAL A 185 -21.88 2.37 -8.57
N ARG A 186 -22.60 2.62 -9.68
CA ARG A 186 -23.16 3.95 -10.00
C ARG A 186 -24.09 4.46 -8.91
N LYS A 187 -25.02 3.62 -8.44
CA LYS A 187 -25.94 3.96 -7.35
C LYS A 187 -25.22 4.25 -6.04
N ALA A 188 -24.08 3.60 -5.80
CA ALA A 188 -23.26 3.81 -4.62
C ALA A 188 -22.41 5.09 -4.69
N VAL A 189 -22.27 5.71 -5.86
CA VAL A 189 -21.61 7.01 -6.02
C VAL A 189 -22.61 8.10 -5.66
N ASP A 190 -22.60 8.50 -4.40
CA ASP A 190 -23.44 9.58 -3.87
C ASP A 190 -22.75 10.93 -4.07
N VAL A 191 -22.85 11.45 -5.29
CA VAL A 191 -22.33 12.77 -5.68
C VAL A 191 -23.41 13.48 -6.50
N PRO A 192 -23.94 14.64 -6.07
CA PRO A 192 -24.91 15.40 -6.87
C PRO A 192 -24.27 15.96 -8.15
N ASP A 193 -24.98 15.81 -9.27
CA ASP A 193 -24.63 16.31 -10.61
C ASP A 193 -23.12 16.24 -10.94
N PRO A 194 -22.50 15.05 -10.89
CA PRO A 194 -21.06 14.93 -10.99
C PRO A 194 -20.59 15.06 -12.44
N SER A 195 -19.45 15.73 -12.63
CA SER A 195 -18.64 15.53 -13.83
C SER A 195 -17.75 14.29 -13.63
N TRP A 196 -17.63 13.48 -14.68
CA TRP A 196 -16.90 12.21 -14.64
C TRP A 196 -15.60 12.28 -15.41
N HIS A 197 -14.52 11.85 -14.77
CA HIS A 197 -13.17 11.92 -15.33
C HIS A 197 -12.39 10.64 -15.06
N ARG A 198 -11.45 10.32 -15.95
CA ARG A 198 -10.42 9.31 -15.70
C ARG A 198 -9.37 9.90 -14.77
N ARG A 199 -8.86 9.08 -13.86
CA ARG A 199 -7.78 9.47 -12.93
C ARG A 199 -6.59 8.54 -13.07
N LEU A 200 -5.39 9.11 -13.16
CA LEU A 200 -4.12 8.40 -13.11
C LEU A 200 -3.58 8.50 -11.67
N ALA A 201 -3.54 7.39 -10.95
CA ALA A 201 -3.02 7.38 -9.58
C ALA A 201 -2.61 5.98 -9.12
N GLY A 202 -1.56 5.93 -8.30
CA GLY A 202 -1.06 4.71 -7.65
C GLY A 202 -0.29 3.81 -8.61
N THR A 203 1.04 3.85 -8.55
CA THR A 203 1.96 3.13 -9.44
C THR A 203 1.62 1.64 -9.61
N GLY A 204 1.25 0.94 -8.53
CA GLY A 204 0.89 -0.48 -8.59
C GLY A 204 -0.36 -0.76 -9.41
N SER A 205 -1.38 0.10 -9.29
CA SER A 205 -2.69 -0.02 -9.93
C SER A 205 -2.81 0.70 -11.28
N LEU A 206 -1.75 1.35 -11.78
CA LEU A 206 -1.76 1.90 -13.13
C LEU A 206 -2.05 0.78 -14.14
N GLY A 207 -3.02 1.02 -15.03
CA GLY A 207 -3.62 0.00 -15.88
C GLY A 207 -5.03 -0.42 -15.43
N HIS A 208 -5.40 -0.23 -14.17
CA HIS A 208 -6.75 -0.55 -13.69
C HIS A 208 -7.72 0.59 -14.05
N PRO A 209 -8.91 0.30 -14.61
CA PRO A 209 -9.91 1.32 -14.87
C PRO A 209 -10.29 2.07 -13.61
N ARG A 210 -10.21 3.40 -13.68
CA ARG A 210 -10.42 4.30 -12.54
C ARG A 210 -11.15 5.55 -13.00
N LEU A 211 -12.32 5.77 -12.41
CA LEU A 211 -13.16 6.93 -12.67
C LEU A 211 -13.31 7.74 -11.38
N VAL A 212 -13.44 9.05 -11.54
CA VAL A 212 -13.76 9.97 -10.46
C VAL A 212 -15.01 10.76 -10.82
N ALA A 213 -15.99 10.73 -9.92
CA ALA A 213 -17.13 11.64 -9.92
C ALA A 213 -16.77 12.86 -9.09
N VAL A 214 -16.80 14.05 -9.71
CA VAL A 214 -16.43 15.31 -9.05
C VAL A 214 -17.66 16.21 -8.97
N GLY A 215 -18.12 16.47 -7.74
CA GLY A 215 -19.17 17.43 -7.46
C GLY A 215 -18.60 18.81 -7.11
N ARG A 216 -19.42 19.64 -6.47
CA ARG A 216 -19.00 20.98 -6.00
C ARG A 216 -18.05 20.92 -4.79
N GLU A 217 -18.39 20.09 -3.80
CA GLU A 217 -17.71 20.06 -2.48
C GLU A 217 -17.17 18.68 -2.11
N LEU A 218 -17.42 17.66 -2.93
CA LEU A 218 -16.99 16.30 -2.68
C LEU A 218 -16.68 15.56 -3.98
N ALA A 219 -15.79 14.58 -3.88
CA ALA A 219 -15.48 13.67 -4.98
C ALA A 219 -15.49 12.20 -4.50
N ARG A 220 -15.79 11.31 -5.43
CA ARG A 220 -15.77 9.86 -5.22
C ARG A 220 -14.98 9.21 -6.33
N GLU A 221 -14.05 8.35 -5.94
CA GLU A 221 -13.30 7.53 -6.89
C GLU A 221 -13.83 6.11 -6.86
N VAL A 222 -13.97 5.52 -8.05
CA VAL A 222 -14.18 4.09 -8.24
C VAL A 222 -13.02 3.51 -9.04
N LYS A 223 -12.45 2.42 -8.56
CA LYS A 223 -11.30 1.72 -9.17
C LYS A 223 -11.61 0.25 -9.29
N VAL A 224 -11.37 -0.37 -10.45
CA VAL A 224 -11.44 -1.83 -10.58
C VAL A 224 -10.41 -2.48 -9.66
N VAL A 225 -10.88 -3.42 -8.84
CA VAL A 225 -10.03 -4.25 -7.99
C VAL A 225 -9.54 -5.41 -8.85
N GLY A 226 -8.21 -5.55 -8.98
CA GLY A 226 -7.63 -6.72 -9.63
C GLY A 226 -7.67 -7.94 -8.73
N PRO A 227 -7.45 -9.15 -9.27
CA PRO A 227 -7.17 -10.33 -8.45
C PRO A 227 -5.94 -10.07 -7.55
N PRO A 228 -5.91 -10.66 -6.34
CA PRO A 228 -4.72 -10.64 -5.47
C PRO A 228 -3.48 -11.15 -6.22
N THR A 229 -2.35 -10.47 -6.06
CA THR A 229 -1.11 -10.83 -6.75
C THR A 229 -0.61 -12.24 -6.38
N VAL A 230 -0.96 -12.74 -5.19
CA VAL A 230 -0.64 -14.10 -4.73
C VAL A 230 -1.31 -15.20 -5.57
N GLU A 231 -2.33 -14.88 -6.38
CA GLU A 231 -2.87 -15.82 -7.37
C GLU A 231 -2.00 -15.95 -8.63
N PHE A 232 -1.11 -14.98 -8.88
CA PHE A 232 -0.10 -15.07 -9.95
C PHE A 232 1.17 -15.77 -9.46
N VAL A 233 1.61 -15.46 -8.23
CA VAL A 233 2.78 -16.09 -7.60
C VAL A 233 2.37 -16.81 -6.33
N ASP A 234 2.25 -18.14 -6.42
CA ASP A 234 1.95 -18.96 -5.24
C ASP A 234 3.17 -19.07 -4.33
N VAL A 235 3.06 -18.40 -3.19
CA VAL A 235 4.05 -18.39 -2.09
C VAL A 235 3.41 -18.85 -0.77
N GLY A 236 2.25 -19.51 -0.82
CA GLY A 236 1.52 -19.98 0.36
C GLY A 236 0.69 -18.92 1.09
N LEU A 237 0.67 -17.67 0.63
CA LEU A 237 -0.23 -16.63 1.12
C LEU A 237 -1.66 -16.89 0.63
N GLN A 238 -2.66 -16.78 1.51
CA GLN A 238 -4.05 -17.14 1.18
C GLN A 238 -4.93 -15.88 1.10
N PRO A 239 -5.42 -15.49 -0.09
CA PRO A 239 -6.35 -14.37 -0.20
C PRO A 239 -7.69 -14.71 0.46
N ASP A 240 -8.33 -13.70 1.07
CA ASP A 240 -9.63 -13.85 1.73
C ASP A 240 -10.43 -12.55 1.59
N GLU A 241 -11.58 -12.63 0.91
CA GLU A 241 -12.45 -11.48 0.63
C GLU A 241 -12.98 -10.80 1.91
N LEU A 242 -13.05 -11.54 3.03
CA LEU A 242 -13.53 -11.01 4.31
C LEU A 242 -12.50 -10.14 5.04
N LEU A 243 -11.20 -10.27 4.69
CA LEU A 243 -10.14 -9.49 5.32
C LEU A 243 -10.37 -7.99 5.11
N TYR A 244 -10.72 -7.57 3.90
CA TYR A 244 -10.84 -6.15 3.58
C TYR A 244 -11.82 -5.41 4.51
N GLY A 245 -13.05 -5.93 4.65
CA GLY A 245 -14.06 -5.35 5.55
C GLY A 245 -13.65 -5.43 7.02
N ARG A 246 -13.06 -6.56 7.44
CA ARG A 246 -12.56 -6.75 8.81
C ARG A 246 -11.49 -5.72 9.16
N ILE A 247 -10.48 -5.54 8.30
CA ILE A 247 -9.39 -4.59 8.54
C ILE A 247 -9.93 -3.17 8.59
N LEU A 248 -10.77 -2.75 7.64
CA LEU A 248 -11.37 -1.42 7.65
C LEU A 248 -12.15 -1.15 8.95
N SER A 249 -12.87 -2.13 9.47
CA SER A 249 -13.55 -2.00 10.76
C SER A 249 -12.56 -1.85 11.92
N THR A 250 -11.55 -2.72 12.00
CA THR A 250 -10.53 -2.72 13.07
C THR A 250 -9.77 -1.40 13.14
N VAL A 251 -9.25 -0.93 12.00
CA VAL A 251 -8.38 0.25 11.97
C VAL A 251 -9.15 1.56 11.94
N ARG A 252 -10.50 1.52 11.92
CA ARG A 252 -11.36 2.66 11.60
C ARG A 252 -10.94 3.31 10.28
N GLY A 253 -10.97 2.52 9.22
CA GLY A 253 -10.55 2.88 7.87
C GLY A 253 -11.34 4.06 7.27
N PRO A 254 -10.96 4.47 6.05
CA PRO A 254 -11.57 5.61 5.36
C PRO A 254 -13.08 5.43 5.18
N ASP A 255 -13.82 6.52 5.27
CA ASP A 255 -15.27 6.51 5.05
C ASP A 255 -15.71 7.56 4.00
N PRO A 256 -16.51 7.17 2.99
CA PRO A 256 -16.78 5.80 2.57
C PRO A 256 -15.55 5.10 2.00
N MET A 257 -15.39 3.81 2.30
CA MET A 257 -14.50 2.86 1.63
C MET A 257 -15.19 1.49 1.53
N ARG A 258 -15.43 1.01 0.31
CA ARG A 258 -16.15 -0.26 0.10
C ARG A 258 -15.84 -0.90 -1.24
N ARG A 259 -15.93 -2.24 -1.29
CA ARG A 259 -15.88 -3.02 -2.54
C ARG A 259 -17.30 -3.44 -2.96
N ILE A 260 -17.67 -3.17 -4.21
CA ILE A 260 -18.99 -3.46 -4.79
C ILE A 260 -18.76 -3.97 -6.21
N SER A 261 -19.21 -5.19 -6.51
CA SER A 261 -19.17 -5.77 -7.87
C SER A 261 -17.79 -5.67 -8.56
N GLY A 262 -16.70 -5.94 -7.82
CA GLY A 262 -15.32 -5.85 -8.34
C GLY A 262 -14.73 -4.43 -8.41
N TRP A 263 -15.44 -3.41 -7.92
CA TRP A 263 -14.97 -2.03 -7.86
C TRP A 263 -14.78 -1.57 -6.41
N GLN A 264 -13.71 -0.85 -6.15
CA GLN A 264 -13.46 -0.14 -4.90
C GLN A 264 -13.92 1.31 -5.01
N LEU A 265 -14.88 1.70 -4.17
CA LEU A 265 -15.32 3.07 -3.98
C LEU A 265 -14.59 3.70 -2.80
N ARG A 266 -14.11 4.94 -2.97
CA ARG A 266 -13.62 5.76 -1.86
C ARG A 266 -13.93 7.24 -2.00
N ALA A 267 -13.93 7.96 -0.88
CA ALA A 267 -13.88 9.42 -0.89
C ALA A 267 -12.51 9.94 -1.34
N LEU A 268 -12.54 11.04 -2.09
CA LEU A 268 -11.39 11.91 -2.31
C LEU A 268 -11.70 13.27 -1.68
N SER A 269 -10.78 13.78 -0.90
CA SER A 269 -10.90 15.06 -0.20
C SER A 269 -9.50 15.68 -0.02
N PRO A 270 -9.38 17.02 0.01
CA PRO A 270 -8.13 17.72 0.32
C PRO A 270 -7.56 17.38 1.71
N ASP A 271 -8.36 16.81 2.61
CA ASP A 271 -7.91 16.37 3.94
C ASP A 271 -7.34 14.94 3.96
N VAL A 272 -7.54 14.19 2.87
CA VAL A 272 -7.14 12.79 2.68
C VAL A 272 -5.89 12.79 1.81
N GLU A 273 -4.73 12.86 2.47
CA GLU A 273 -3.45 12.95 1.80
C GLU A 273 -2.56 11.77 2.15
N ARG A 274 -1.77 11.35 1.16
CA ARG A 274 -0.63 10.46 1.38
C ARG A 274 0.43 11.21 2.17
N ILE A 275 1.13 10.53 3.08
CA ILE A 275 2.33 11.14 3.65
C ILE A 275 3.43 11.20 2.59
N THR A 276 4.08 12.34 2.51
CA THR A 276 5.25 12.56 1.67
C THR A 276 6.49 12.44 2.56
N ILE A 277 7.26 11.38 2.37
CA ILE A 277 8.51 11.16 3.12
C ILE A 277 9.59 12.19 2.78
N GLU A 278 9.38 12.95 1.70
CA GLU A 278 10.17 14.09 1.26
C GLU A 278 10.25 15.20 2.33
N SER A 279 9.25 15.29 3.22
CA SER A 279 9.24 16.23 4.36
C SER A 279 9.77 15.60 5.67
N LEU A 280 10.34 14.39 5.60
CA LEU A 280 10.86 13.70 6.76
C LEU A 280 12.10 14.41 7.31
N ARG A 281 12.01 14.82 8.56
CA ARG A 281 13.15 15.44 9.26
C ARG A 281 14.04 14.33 9.83
N PRO A 282 15.38 14.43 9.75
CA PRO A 282 16.29 13.41 10.25
C PRO A 282 16.02 12.99 11.70
N ARG A 283 15.66 13.94 12.57
CA ARG A 283 15.36 13.67 13.99
C ARG A 283 14.07 12.87 14.23
N ASP A 284 13.15 12.81 13.27
CA ASP A 284 11.87 12.11 13.41
C ASP A 284 11.86 10.74 12.74
N VAL A 285 12.91 10.39 11.97
CA VAL A 285 12.97 9.16 11.17
C VAL A 285 12.55 7.93 11.98
N GLU A 286 13.22 7.68 13.11
CA GLU A 286 12.94 6.49 13.91
C GLU A 286 11.53 6.51 14.50
N LEU A 287 11.03 7.69 14.86
CA LEU A 287 9.69 7.86 15.42
C LEU A 287 8.60 7.60 14.36
N VAL A 288 8.85 8.02 13.11
CA VAL A 288 7.98 7.74 11.97
C VAL A 288 8.01 6.26 11.62
N LEU A 289 9.19 5.63 11.52
CA LEU A 289 9.31 4.19 11.28
C LEU A 289 8.66 3.36 12.40
N THR A 290 8.81 3.77 13.66
CA THR A 290 8.10 3.14 14.79
C THR A 290 6.59 3.22 14.60
N SER A 291 6.09 4.37 14.12
CA SER A 291 4.65 4.55 13.87
C SER A 291 4.17 3.67 12.71
N MET A 292 4.99 3.51 11.66
CA MET A 292 4.69 2.64 10.52
C MET A 292 4.61 1.17 10.97
N ALA A 293 5.57 0.72 11.77
CA ALA A 293 5.58 -0.64 12.32
C ALA A 293 4.36 -0.91 13.24
N ARG A 294 3.96 0.08 14.04
CA ARG A 294 2.75 -0.01 14.87
C ARG A 294 1.48 -0.06 14.02
N ALA A 295 1.39 0.74 12.97
CA ALA A 295 0.26 0.70 12.04
C ALA A 295 0.17 -0.64 11.27
N ALA A 296 1.30 -1.29 10.97
CA ALA A 296 1.28 -2.66 10.47
C ALA A 296 0.73 -3.65 11.52
N ALA A 297 1.14 -3.50 12.79
CA ALA A 297 0.61 -4.30 13.88
C ALA A 297 -0.91 -4.09 14.11
N ASP A 298 -1.44 -2.89 13.85
CA ASP A 298 -2.89 -2.62 13.89
C ASP A 298 -3.66 -3.49 12.88
N VAL A 299 -3.11 -3.68 11.67
CA VAL A 299 -3.68 -4.58 10.65
C VAL A 299 -3.52 -6.04 11.06
N HIS A 300 -2.29 -6.46 11.40
CA HIS A 300 -1.99 -7.85 11.78
C HIS A 300 -2.78 -8.29 13.02
N GLY A 301 -3.06 -7.35 13.92
CA GLY A 301 -3.79 -7.53 15.17
C GLY A 301 -5.31 -7.53 15.03
N ALA A 302 -5.86 -7.44 13.82
CA ALA A 302 -7.30 -7.61 13.60
C ALA A 302 -7.81 -9.00 14.03
N VAL A 303 -6.90 -9.97 14.16
CA VAL A 303 -7.13 -11.24 14.86
C VAL A 303 -6.10 -11.36 16.00
N PRO A 304 -6.46 -10.98 17.25
CA PRO A 304 -5.48 -10.80 18.33
C PRO A 304 -4.66 -12.05 18.68
N HIS A 305 -5.26 -13.24 18.62
CA HIS A 305 -4.55 -14.47 18.94
C HIS A 305 -3.54 -14.85 17.84
N HIS A 306 -3.85 -14.60 16.56
CA HIS A 306 -2.88 -14.78 15.48
C HIS A 306 -1.67 -13.86 15.64
N LEU A 307 -1.87 -12.59 15.99
CA LEU A 307 -0.75 -11.68 16.25
C LEU A 307 0.09 -12.13 17.46
N LYS A 308 -0.55 -12.65 18.51
CA LYS A 308 0.16 -13.21 19.67
C LYS A 308 1.06 -14.38 19.25
N ASP A 309 0.51 -15.34 18.51
CA ASP A 309 1.27 -16.51 18.05
C ASP A 309 2.40 -16.10 17.11
N ALA A 310 2.14 -15.13 16.21
CA ALA A 310 3.14 -14.61 15.32
C ALA A 310 4.29 -13.88 16.04
N ARG A 311 4.00 -13.16 17.14
CA ARG A 311 5.04 -12.55 17.99
C ARG A 311 5.91 -13.59 18.68
N LEU A 312 5.29 -14.62 19.25
CA LEU A 312 6.00 -15.75 19.86
C LEU A 312 6.91 -16.43 18.83
N TYR A 313 6.43 -16.65 17.61
CA TYR A 313 7.24 -17.20 16.53
C TYR A 313 8.42 -16.29 16.14
N VAL A 314 8.18 -14.98 15.98
CA VAL A 314 9.23 -14.01 15.64
C VAL A 314 10.33 -13.96 16.71
N GLU A 315 9.99 -14.17 17.98
CA GLU A 315 10.97 -14.27 19.08
C GLU A 315 11.88 -15.50 18.97
N THR A 316 11.45 -16.56 18.26
CA THR A 316 12.27 -17.75 17.98
C THR A 316 13.22 -17.59 16.80
N LEU A 317 13.03 -16.55 15.96
CA LEU A 317 13.85 -16.33 14.79
C LEU A 317 15.26 -15.83 15.18
N PRO A 318 16.31 -16.15 14.40
CA PRO A 318 17.67 -15.66 14.68
C PRO A 318 17.73 -14.13 14.79
N ALA A 319 18.42 -13.57 15.78
CA ALA A 319 18.42 -12.11 16.06
C ALA A 319 18.75 -11.20 14.86
N GLY A 320 19.47 -11.71 13.86
CA GLY A 320 19.83 -11.00 12.63
C GLY A 320 18.96 -11.33 11.40
N TRP A 321 17.87 -12.11 11.55
CA TRP A 321 17.08 -12.62 10.42
C TRP A 321 16.60 -11.48 9.51
N LEU A 322 16.06 -10.42 10.10
CA LEU A 322 15.50 -9.29 9.37
C LEU A 322 16.60 -8.47 8.69
N VAL A 323 17.74 -8.28 9.36
CA VAL A 323 18.87 -7.51 8.81
C VAL A 323 19.44 -8.22 7.57
N GLY A 324 19.76 -9.51 7.71
CA GLY A 324 20.34 -10.28 6.60
C GLY A 324 19.38 -10.40 5.42
N ALA A 325 18.08 -10.61 5.67
CA ALA A 325 17.08 -10.62 4.61
C ALA A 325 16.92 -9.25 3.95
N THR A 326 16.90 -8.16 4.73
CA THR A 326 16.77 -6.79 4.21
C THR A 326 17.94 -6.43 3.31
N GLU A 327 19.18 -6.71 3.71
CA GLU A 327 20.36 -6.43 2.90
C GLU A 327 20.33 -7.19 1.57
N ARG A 328 20.06 -8.51 1.61
CA ARG A 328 19.97 -9.35 0.40
C ARG A 328 18.89 -8.86 -0.56
N LEU A 329 17.67 -8.63 -0.06
CA LEU A 329 16.55 -8.24 -0.92
C LEU A 329 16.66 -6.78 -1.38
N THR A 330 17.34 -5.90 -0.63
CA THR A 330 17.63 -4.53 -1.10
C THR A 330 18.56 -4.57 -2.32
N GLU A 331 19.65 -5.34 -2.25
CA GLU A 331 20.58 -5.44 -3.39
C GLU A 331 19.94 -6.15 -4.58
N ASP A 332 19.10 -7.15 -4.34
CA ASP A 332 18.32 -7.79 -5.39
C ASP A 332 17.36 -6.82 -6.08
N VAL A 333 16.60 -6.03 -5.32
CA VAL A 333 15.70 -5.00 -5.89
C VAL A 333 16.47 -3.98 -6.71
N LYS A 334 17.64 -3.51 -6.24
CA LYS A 334 18.50 -2.60 -7.01
C LYS A 334 18.99 -3.24 -8.31
N ALA A 335 19.35 -4.52 -8.28
CA ALA A 335 19.79 -5.26 -9.47
C ALA A 335 18.65 -5.45 -10.47
N GLN A 336 17.46 -5.86 -10.00
CA GLN A 336 16.25 -5.99 -10.82
C GLN A 336 15.86 -4.66 -11.45
N TYR A 337 15.88 -3.57 -10.67
CA TYR A 337 15.63 -2.23 -11.14
C TYR A 337 16.62 -1.81 -12.23
N LYS A 338 17.93 -2.01 -12.04
CA LYS A 338 18.95 -1.67 -13.05
C LYS A 338 18.72 -2.42 -14.36
N GLN A 339 18.41 -3.71 -14.28
CA GLN A 339 18.09 -4.52 -15.45
C GLN A 339 16.81 -4.04 -16.14
N TYR A 340 15.80 -3.61 -15.39
CA TYR A 340 14.54 -3.11 -15.93
C TYR A 340 14.66 -1.69 -16.51
N ALA A 341 15.46 -0.82 -15.91
CA ALA A 341 15.62 0.57 -16.33
C ALA A 341 16.58 0.72 -17.52
N GLY A 342 17.53 -0.21 -17.69
CA GLY A 342 18.47 -0.23 -18.81
C GLY A 342 17.93 -0.87 -20.11
N ARG A 343 16.62 -1.12 -20.19
CA ARG A 343 15.95 -1.76 -21.33
C ARG A 343 15.58 -0.81 -22.46
#